data_AF-A0A4D7AU11-F1
#
_entry.id   AF-A0A4D7AU11-F1
#
_cell.length_a   1.000
_cell.length_b   1.000
_cell.length_c   1.000
_cell.angle_alpha   90.00
_cell.angle_beta   90.00
_cell.angle_gamma   90.00
#
_symmetry.space_group_name_H-M   'P 1'
#
loop_
_entity.id
_entity.type
_entity.pdbx_description
1 polymer ?
#
loop_
_entity_poly.entity_id
_entity_poly.type
_entity_poly.pdbx_seq_one_letter_code
_entity_poly.pdbx_strand_id
1 'polypeptide(L)'
;MVEIAIAVVDDHPLLREGIAALIHRRDGFSLAATGSSADDIRTIIATSRPDAMIVDLNMPGDAYQAIAEAAKAAPEMKIIVFTASTSTDHALKALDAGARGYVLKGSSADDLMEAIAAACRGEIFITPYFAAKVIGALQTRAVEKTAHQNNKFSVREDQIVKLLLCGKQNREIASALSLSEKTVKAYMTNLMLKLHARNRVEVVIAAQKLRPAALDNGNLPPAHGQDHAAD
;
A
#
# COMPACT_ATOMS: atom_id res chain seq x y z
N MET A 1 4.64 24.93 30.91
CA MET A 1 4.45 24.55 29.50
C MET A 1 4.49 23.03 29.45
N VAL A 2 3.64 22.37 28.65
CA VAL A 2 3.74 20.90 28.51
C VAL A 2 4.88 20.63 27.53
N GLU A 3 5.91 19.90 27.97
CA GLU A 3 7.02 19.49 27.09
C GLU A 3 6.62 18.25 26.29
N ILE A 4 7.03 18.20 25.03
CA ILE A 4 6.87 17.03 24.17
C ILE A 4 8.02 16.06 24.46
N ALA A 5 7.69 14.92 25.04
CA ALA A 5 8.64 13.86 25.36
C ALA A 5 8.97 13.04 24.10
N ILE A 6 10.22 13.03 23.68
CA ILE A 6 10.68 12.43 22.43
C ILE A 6 11.56 11.20 22.70
N ALA A 7 11.33 10.11 21.99
CA ALA A 7 12.28 9.00 21.88
C ALA A 7 13.03 9.04 20.53
N VAL A 8 14.28 8.54 20.52
CA VAL A 8 15.11 8.47 19.30
C VAL A 8 15.60 7.05 19.08
N VAL A 9 15.25 6.44 17.95
CA VAL A 9 15.67 5.09 17.56
C VAL A 9 16.47 5.16 16.27
N ASP A 10 17.78 5.01 16.38
CA ASP A 10 18.74 5.06 15.26
C ASP A 10 19.97 4.23 15.64
N ASP A 11 20.48 3.41 14.72
CA ASP A 11 21.65 2.55 14.94
C ASP A 11 22.99 3.32 14.85
N HIS A 12 22.98 4.58 14.41
CA HIS A 12 24.15 5.45 14.34
C HIS A 12 24.32 6.24 15.67
N PRO A 13 25.33 5.92 16.50
CA PRO A 13 25.47 6.52 17.83
C PRO A 13 25.65 8.05 17.79
N LEU A 14 26.50 8.55 16.89
CA LEU A 14 26.76 9.99 16.75
C LEU A 14 25.51 10.78 16.34
N LEU A 15 24.66 10.20 15.50
CA LEU A 15 23.44 10.86 15.06
C LEU A 15 22.43 10.94 16.21
N ARG A 16 22.31 9.86 16.97
CA ARG A 16 21.45 9.79 18.16
C ARG A 16 21.88 10.80 19.23
N GLU A 17 23.18 10.92 19.49
CA GLU A 17 23.75 11.96 20.37
C GLU A 17 23.49 13.37 19.84
N GLY A 18 23.65 13.60 18.53
CA GLY A 18 23.37 14.87 17.88
C GLY A 18 21.90 15.29 18.04
N ILE A 19 20.97 14.38 17.77
CA ILE A 19 19.52 14.62 17.94
C ILE A 19 19.18 14.84 19.42
N ALA A 20 19.74 14.04 20.32
CA ALA A 20 19.57 14.25 21.76
C ALA A 20 20.03 15.66 22.18
N ALA A 21 21.19 16.11 21.71
CA ALA A 21 21.69 17.44 22.00
C ALA A 21 20.81 18.55 21.41
N LEU A 22 20.21 18.34 20.23
CA LEU A 22 19.25 19.28 19.63
C LEU A 22 17.98 19.40 20.48
N ILE A 23 17.44 18.26 20.94
CA ILE A 23 16.25 18.22 21.80
C ILE A 23 16.51 18.97 23.11
N HIS A 24 17.63 18.72 23.79
CA HIS A 24 17.97 19.38 25.07
C HIS A 24 18.14 20.90 24.95
N ARG A 25 18.44 21.43 23.76
CA ARG A 25 18.64 22.88 23.53
C ARG A 25 17.35 23.62 23.19
N ARG A 26 16.26 22.90 22.92
CA ARG A 26 15.00 23.45 22.43
C ARG A 26 13.95 23.41 23.54
N ASP A 27 13.52 24.59 23.99
CA ASP A 27 12.42 24.70 24.95
C ASP A 27 11.14 24.01 24.41
N GLY A 28 10.40 23.35 25.31
CA GLY A 28 9.17 22.63 24.96
C GLY A 28 9.39 21.19 24.49
N PHE A 29 10.61 20.69 24.51
CA PHE A 29 10.94 19.31 24.15
C PHE A 29 11.86 18.66 25.19
N SER A 30 11.70 17.35 25.40
CA SER A 30 12.58 16.58 26.28
C SER A 30 12.88 15.20 25.70
N LEU A 31 14.03 14.62 26.06
CA LEU A 31 14.42 13.27 25.61
C LEU A 31 13.93 12.24 26.63
N ALA A 32 13.02 11.36 26.21
CA ALA A 32 12.42 10.31 27.03
C ALA A 32 13.21 9.00 27.00
N ALA A 33 13.74 8.62 25.83
CA ALA A 33 14.47 7.38 25.64
C ALA A 33 15.30 7.37 24.35
N THR A 34 16.22 6.41 24.27
CA THR A 34 16.97 6.14 23.04
C THR A 34 17.00 4.64 22.76
N GLY A 35 17.05 4.28 21.48
CA GLY A 35 17.16 2.92 20.98
C GLY A 35 18.03 2.84 19.74
N SER A 36 18.30 1.63 19.28
CA SER A 36 19.20 1.34 18.15
C SER A 36 18.66 0.30 17.17
N SER A 37 17.47 -0.25 17.42
CA SER A 37 16.86 -1.31 16.62
C SER A 37 15.35 -1.21 16.60
N ALA A 38 14.72 -1.93 15.66
CA ALA A 38 13.26 -2.01 15.58
C ALA A 38 12.62 -2.61 16.85
N ASP A 39 13.30 -3.52 17.54
CA ASP A 39 12.80 -4.15 18.77
C ASP A 39 12.76 -3.16 19.95
N ASP A 40 13.65 -2.16 19.97
CA ASP A 40 13.68 -1.13 21.00
C ASP A 40 12.42 -0.27 21.01
N ILE A 41 11.75 -0.11 19.85
CA ILE A 41 10.50 0.67 19.72
C ILE A 41 9.45 0.16 20.71
N ARG A 42 9.22 -1.16 20.73
CA ARG A 42 8.21 -1.78 21.61
C ARG A 42 8.56 -1.55 23.09
N THR A 43 9.82 -1.76 23.43
CA THR A 43 10.32 -1.59 24.81
C THR A 43 10.13 -0.15 25.27
N ILE A 44 10.54 0.82 24.46
CA ILE A 44 10.44 2.25 24.77
C ILE A 44 8.98 2.69 24.95
N ILE A 45 8.06 2.22 24.11
CA ILE A 45 6.63 2.52 24.25
C ILE A 45 6.11 2.02 25.61
N ALA A 46 6.52 0.82 26.02
CA ALA A 46 6.08 0.23 27.27
C ALA A 46 6.65 0.94 28.51
N THR A 47 7.91 1.37 28.46
CA THR A 47 8.63 1.90 29.64
C THR A 47 8.55 3.42 29.77
N SER A 48 8.59 4.14 28.65
CA SER A 48 8.83 5.58 28.63
C SER A 48 7.66 6.40 28.11
N ARG A 49 6.73 5.78 27.37
CA ARG A 49 5.50 6.41 26.83
C ARG A 49 5.73 7.81 26.23
N PRO A 50 6.64 7.95 25.26
CA PRO A 50 6.92 9.26 24.65
C PRO A 50 5.69 9.77 23.88
N ASP A 51 5.61 11.10 23.70
CA ASP A 51 4.63 11.76 22.84
C ASP A 51 4.99 11.60 21.36
N ALA A 52 6.29 11.58 21.06
CA ALA A 52 6.81 11.40 19.71
C ALA A 52 8.03 10.47 19.68
N MET A 53 8.23 9.79 18.56
CA MET A 53 9.37 8.91 18.32
C MET A 53 9.99 9.19 16.96
N ILE A 54 11.28 9.52 16.97
CA ILE A 54 12.12 9.62 15.77
C ILE A 54 12.66 8.23 15.47
N VAL A 55 12.45 7.75 14.24
CA VAL A 55 12.82 6.39 13.83
C VAL A 55 13.60 6.44 12.51
N ASP A 56 14.80 5.86 12.48
CA ASP A 56 15.46 5.55 11.21
C ASP A 56 14.87 4.28 10.59
N LEU A 57 14.80 4.26 9.26
CA LEU A 57 14.40 3.06 8.52
C LEU A 57 15.55 2.07 8.35
N ASN A 58 16.79 2.56 8.45
CA ASN A 58 17.99 1.78 8.15
C ASN A 58 18.69 1.32 9.43
N MET A 59 17.96 0.56 10.24
CA MET A 59 18.43 -0.01 11.51
C MET A 59 18.15 -1.53 11.57
N PRO A 60 18.78 -2.29 12.47
CA PRO A 60 18.50 -3.72 12.63
C PRO A 60 17.00 -4.00 12.90
N GLY A 61 16.44 -4.96 12.16
CA GLY A 61 15.04 -5.38 12.24
C GLY A 61 14.13 -4.77 11.16
N ASP A 62 12.84 -5.11 11.19
CA ASP A 62 11.85 -4.54 10.25
C ASP A 62 11.24 -3.25 10.83
N ALA A 63 11.82 -2.11 10.44
CA ALA A 63 11.34 -0.80 10.88
C ALA A 63 9.89 -0.52 10.47
N TYR A 64 9.45 -0.94 9.28
CA TYR A 64 8.08 -0.67 8.82
C TYR A 64 7.06 -1.45 9.63
N GLN A 65 7.35 -2.73 9.91
CA GLN A 65 6.51 -3.54 10.77
C GLN A 65 6.47 -2.97 12.18
N ALA A 66 7.61 -2.58 12.75
CA ALA A 66 7.67 -1.99 14.09
C ALA A 66 6.89 -0.68 14.18
N ILE A 67 6.97 0.19 13.16
CA ILE A 67 6.16 1.41 13.06
C ILE A 67 4.66 1.08 13.03
N ALA A 68 4.25 0.09 12.23
CA ALA A 68 2.86 -0.33 12.12
C ALA A 68 2.30 -0.92 13.43
N GLU A 69 3.11 -1.68 14.16
CA GLU A 69 2.74 -2.21 15.47
C GLU A 69 2.67 -1.10 16.53
N ALA A 70 3.65 -0.19 16.52
CA ALA A 70 3.68 0.97 17.42
C ALA A 70 2.48 1.89 17.23
N ALA A 71 2.13 2.23 15.98
CA ALA A 71 0.99 3.08 15.66
C ALA A 71 -0.35 2.47 16.12
N LYS A 72 -0.44 1.13 16.17
CA LYS A 72 -1.61 0.43 16.72
C LYS A 72 -1.62 0.38 18.25
N ALA A 73 -0.45 0.15 18.85
CA ALA A 73 -0.31 0.00 20.30
C ALA A 73 -0.42 1.35 21.05
N ALA A 74 0.06 2.43 20.43
CA ALA A 74 0.09 3.78 21.01
C ALA A 74 -0.33 4.82 19.95
N PRO A 75 -1.63 4.93 19.62
CA PRO A 75 -2.11 5.83 18.55
C PRO A 75 -1.92 7.32 18.86
N GLU A 76 -1.80 7.67 20.15
CA GLU A 76 -1.52 9.03 20.58
C GLU A 76 -0.05 9.42 20.30
N MET A 77 0.88 8.48 20.39
CA MET A 77 2.29 8.71 20.08
C MET A 77 2.48 8.94 18.57
N LYS A 78 3.30 9.94 18.22
CA LYS A 78 3.55 10.32 16.84
C LYS A 78 4.90 9.81 16.36
N ILE A 79 4.92 9.14 15.22
CA ILE A 79 6.14 8.58 14.64
C ILE A 79 6.64 9.50 13.53
N ILE A 80 7.88 9.95 13.64
CA ILE A 80 8.59 10.74 12.65
C ILE A 80 9.71 9.87 12.11
N VAL A 81 9.62 9.50 10.84
CA VAL A 81 10.73 8.83 10.16
C VAL A 81 11.81 9.85 9.84
N PHE A 82 13.05 9.57 10.23
CA PHE A 82 14.23 10.39 9.92
C PHE A 82 15.28 9.55 9.21
N THR A 83 15.37 9.67 7.89
CA THR A 83 16.12 8.72 7.06
C THR A 83 16.92 9.38 5.94
N ALA A 84 17.99 8.74 5.49
CA ALA A 84 18.72 9.16 4.30
C ALA A 84 18.00 8.77 2.98
N SER A 85 16.97 7.92 3.04
CA SER A 85 16.30 7.41 1.85
C SER A 85 15.42 8.46 1.16
N THR A 86 15.76 8.79 -0.08
CA THR A 86 14.97 9.67 -0.97
C THR A 86 14.01 8.88 -1.88
N SER A 87 13.71 7.63 -1.52
CA SER A 87 12.77 6.78 -2.24
C SER A 87 11.32 7.15 -1.89
N THR A 88 10.51 7.45 -2.91
CA THR A 88 9.07 7.68 -2.71
C THR A 88 8.37 6.44 -2.19
N ASP A 89 8.81 5.24 -2.57
CA ASP A 89 8.21 3.99 -2.10
C ASP A 89 8.45 3.79 -0.60
N HIS A 90 9.63 4.16 -0.11
CA HIS A 90 9.93 4.11 1.32
C HIS A 90 9.08 5.10 2.12
N ALA A 91 8.90 6.31 1.59
CA ALA A 91 8.03 7.30 2.20
C ALA A 91 6.57 6.84 2.23
N LEU A 92 6.07 6.30 1.13
CA LEU A 92 4.73 5.75 1.03
C LEU A 92 4.52 4.58 2.01
N LYS A 93 5.46 3.64 2.09
CA LYS A 93 5.40 2.52 3.04
C LYS A 93 5.42 2.99 4.49
N ALA A 94 6.25 3.99 4.82
CA ALA A 94 6.30 4.55 6.16
C ALA A 94 4.98 5.24 6.54
N LEU A 95 4.41 6.04 5.63
CA LEU A 95 3.13 6.70 5.83
C LEU A 95 1.98 5.68 5.94
N ASP A 96 1.98 4.65 5.08
CA ASP A 96 1.01 3.54 5.12
C ASP A 96 1.14 2.74 6.44
N ALA A 97 2.36 2.62 7.00
CA ALA A 97 2.61 2.01 8.30
C ALA A 97 2.16 2.88 9.49
N GLY A 98 1.81 4.16 9.27
CA GLY A 98 1.29 5.05 10.32
C GLY A 98 2.25 6.14 10.77
N ALA A 99 3.39 6.33 10.10
CA ALA A 99 4.22 7.50 10.33
C ALA A 99 3.45 8.79 10.03
N ARG A 100 3.70 9.84 10.83
CA ARG A 100 3.14 11.19 10.68
C ARG A 100 4.19 12.22 10.27
N GLY A 101 5.46 11.85 10.26
CA GLY A 101 6.53 12.64 9.68
C GLY A 101 7.42 11.78 8.76
N TYR A 102 7.88 12.34 7.65
CA TYR A 102 8.96 11.79 6.83
C TYR A 102 9.99 12.87 6.54
N VAL A 103 11.06 12.86 7.31
CA VAL A 103 12.14 13.86 7.29
C VAL A 103 13.41 13.22 6.74
N LEU A 104 14.06 13.91 5.81
CA LEU A 104 15.33 13.45 5.24
C LEU A 104 16.51 13.85 6.13
N LYS A 105 17.52 12.99 6.29
CA LYS A 105 18.74 13.26 7.09
C LYS A 105 19.57 14.48 6.59
N GLY A 106 19.23 15.03 5.41
CA GLY A 106 19.79 16.29 4.90
C GLY A 106 18.96 17.55 5.22
N SER A 107 17.84 17.41 5.92
CA SER A 107 17.03 18.55 6.38
C SER A 107 17.70 19.31 7.52
N SER A 108 17.23 20.54 7.75
CA SER A 108 17.71 21.33 8.88
C SER A 108 17.20 20.77 10.21
N ALA A 109 17.87 21.12 11.31
CA ALA A 109 17.37 20.80 12.65
C ALA A 109 15.97 21.39 12.89
N ASP A 110 15.71 22.59 12.37
CA ASP A 110 14.43 23.27 12.50
C ASP A 110 13.31 22.51 11.77
N ASP A 111 13.58 21.94 10.59
CA ASP A 111 12.62 21.08 9.89
C ASP A 111 12.28 19.83 10.70
N LEU A 112 13.26 19.20 11.36
CA LEU A 112 13.03 18.03 12.19
C LEU A 112 12.17 18.39 13.41
N MET A 113 12.47 19.51 14.08
CA MET A 113 11.68 19.96 15.23
C MET A 113 10.26 20.38 14.82
N GLU A 114 10.09 21.05 13.68
CA GLU A 114 8.76 21.39 13.14
C GLU A 114 7.99 20.13 12.76
N ALA A 115 8.64 19.12 12.18
CA ALA A 115 7.99 17.85 11.87
C ALA A 115 7.40 17.17 13.12
N ILE A 116 8.13 17.21 14.23
CA ILE A 116 7.65 16.67 15.52
C ILE A 116 6.45 17.47 16.02
N ALA A 117 6.55 18.80 16.01
CA ALA A 117 5.47 19.68 16.45
C ALA A 117 4.20 19.51 15.59
N ALA A 118 4.35 19.50 14.26
CA ALA A 118 3.27 19.28 13.31
C ALA A 118 2.59 17.92 13.52
N ALA A 119 3.38 16.86 13.68
CA ALA A 119 2.83 15.53 13.96
C ALA A 119 2.01 15.50 15.25
N CYS A 120 2.48 16.19 16.31
CA CYS A 120 1.75 16.33 17.57
C CYS A 120 0.45 17.15 17.44
N ARG A 121 0.37 18.09 16.48
CA ARG A 121 -0.88 18.77 16.09
C ARG A 121 -1.82 17.92 15.23
N GLY A 122 -1.42 16.70 14.89
CA GLY A 122 -2.20 15.80 14.02
C GLY A 122 -1.99 16.03 12.52
N GLU A 123 -0.98 16.83 12.15
CA GLU A 123 -0.62 17.10 10.76
C GLU A 123 0.36 16.01 10.24
N ILE A 124 0.45 15.88 8.91
CA ILE A 124 1.51 15.09 8.27
C ILE A 124 2.59 16.03 7.80
N PHE A 125 3.84 15.78 8.21
CA PHE A 125 5.00 16.52 7.72
C PHE A 125 5.82 15.68 6.75
N ILE A 126 6.19 16.25 5.61
CA ILE A 126 7.17 15.68 4.69
C ILE A 126 8.16 16.79 4.36
N THR A 127 9.46 16.46 4.35
CA THR A 127 10.51 17.41 3.95
C THR A 127 10.10 18.18 2.67
N PRO A 128 10.05 19.53 2.68
CA PRO A 128 9.40 20.31 1.64
C PRO A 128 9.86 20.01 0.20
N TYR A 129 11.17 19.89 -0.02
CA TYR A 129 11.72 19.62 -1.36
C TYR A 129 11.42 18.20 -1.87
N PHE A 130 10.99 17.29 -0.99
CA PHE A 130 10.66 15.91 -1.31
C PHE A 130 9.13 15.69 -1.39
N ALA A 131 8.33 16.53 -0.75
CA ALA A 131 6.88 16.43 -0.68
C ALA A 131 6.23 16.33 -2.08
N ALA A 132 6.64 17.15 -3.04
CA ALA A 132 6.10 17.11 -4.40
C ALA A 132 6.28 15.75 -5.09
N LYS A 133 7.41 15.06 -4.86
CA LYS A 133 7.66 13.72 -5.41
C LYS A 133 6.75 12.67 -4.77
N VAL A 134 6.57 12.74 -3.45
CA VAL A 134 5.68 11.81 -2.72
C VAL A 134 4.22 12.00 -3.15
N ILE A 135 3.78 13.24 -3.29
CA ILE A 135 2.42 13.56 -3.78
C ILE A 135 2.23 13.01 -5.20
N GLY A 136 3.21 13.18 -6.09
CA GLY A 136 3.17 12.59 -7.43
C GLY A 136 3.03 11.06 -7.39
N ALA A 137 3.79 10.38 -6.50
CA ALA A 137 3.71 8.93 -6.35
C ALA A 137 2.34 8.46 -5.81
N LEU A 138 1.73 9.22 -4.89
CA LEU A 138 0.37 8.97 -4.40
C LEU A 138 -0.66 9.07 -5.53
N GLN A 139 -0.55 10.10 -6.39
CA GLN A 139 -1.43 10.28 -7.53
C GLN A 139 -1.31 9.11 -8.52
N THR A 140 -0.09 8.68 -8.83
CA THR A 140 0.14 7.51 -9.69
C THR A 140 -0.47 6.24 -9.11
N ARG A 141 -0.24 5.95 -7.81
CA ARG A 141 -0.87 4.79 -7.13
C ARG A 141 -2.40 4.86 -7.16
N ALA A 142 -2.99 6.05 -7.04
CA ALA A 142 -4.44 6.22 -7.10
C ALA A 142 -4.99 5.92 -8.50
N VAL A 143 -4.30 6.36 -9.56
CA VAL A 143 -4.66 6.06 -10.95
C VAL A 143 -4.53 4.56 -11.23
N GLU A 144 -3.42 3.93 -10.83
CA GLU A 144 -3.21 2.49 -10.99
C GLU A 144 -4.24 1.66 -10.23
N LYS A 145 -4.58 2.04 -8.99
CA LYS A 145 -5.62 1.39 -8.20
C LYS A 145 -6.99 1.51 -8.87
N THR A 146 -7.30 2.68 -9.44
CA THR A 146 -8.54 2.90 -10.20
C THR A 146 -8.58 2.05 -11.47
N ALA A 147 -7.48 1.97 -12.22
CA ALA A 147 -7.36 1.08 -13.38
C ALA A 147 -7.52 -0.40 -12.97
N HIS A 148 -6.92 -0.82 -11.85
CA HIS A 148 -7.06 -2.18 -11.32
C HIS A 148 -8.47 -2.50 -10.81
N GLN A 149 -9.14 -1.53 -10.18
CA GLN A 149 -10.53 -1.65 -9.74
C GLN A 149 -11.49 -1.69 -10.91
N ASN A 150 -11.25 -0.86 -11.94
CA ASN A 150 -11.99 -0.89 -13.20
C ASN A 150 -11.74 -2.21 -13.96
N ASN A 151 -10.63 -2.90 -13.74
CA ASN A 151 -10.36 -4.23 -14.29
C ASN A 151 -10.93 -5.39 -13.45
N LYS A 152 -11.59 -5.14 -12.31
CA LYS A 152 -12.28 -6.21 -11.56
C LYS A 152 -13.64 -6.51 -12.19
N PHE A 153 -13.80 -7.73 -12.72
CA PHE A 153 -15.09 -8.20 -13.22
C PHE A 153 -16.12 -8.36 -12.10
N SER A 154 -17.37 -7.98 -12.37
CA SER A 154 -18.50 -8.42 -11.55
C SER A 154 -18.63 -9.94 -11.60
N VAL A 155 -19.38 -10.56 -10.67
CA VAL A 155 -19.60 -12.01 -10.64
C VAL A 155 -20.07 -12.54 -12.00
N ARG A 156 -20.96 -11.80 -12.67
CA ARG A 156 -21.52 -12.21 -13.97
C ARG A 156 -20.52 -12.02 -15.11
N GLU A 157 -19.79 -10.91 -15.12
CA GLU A 157 -18.70 -10.68 -16.07
C GLU A 157 -17.62 -11.74 -15.94
N ASP A 158 -17.27 -12.16 -14.71
CA ASP A 158 -16.27 -13.19 -14.43
C ASP A 158 -16.68 -14.57 -14.97
N GLN A 159 -17.95 -14.94 -14.80
CA GLN A 159 -18.54 -16.15 -15.37
C GLN A 159 -18.48 -16.15 -16.90
N ILE A 160 -18.80 -15.01 -17.53
CA ILE A 160 -18.75 -14.85 -18.98
C ILE A 160 -17.31 -14.93 -19.48
N VAL A 161 -16.37 -14.23 -18.81
CA VAL A 161 -14.94 -14.27 -19.14
C VAL A 161 -14.36 -15.67 -19.00
N LYS A 162 -14.74 -16.44 -17.97
CA LYS A 162 -14.33 -17.85 -17.82
C LYS A 162 -14.70 -18.69 -19.04
N LEU A 163 -15.96 -18.65 -19.46
CA LEU A 163 -16.43 -19.43 -20.61
C LEU A 163 -15.86 -18.90 -21.93
N LEU A 164 -15.67 -17.59 -22.03
CA LEU A 164 -14.98 -16.94 -23.15
C LEU A 164 -13.54 -17.45 -23.32
N LEU A 165 -12.79 -17.57 -22.22
CA LEU A 165 -11.43 -18.12 -22.22
C LEU A 165 -11.39 -19.62 -22.58
N CYS A 166 -12.47 -20.36 -22.33
CA CYS A 166 -12.67 -21.74 -22.82
C CYS A 166 -13.08 -21.80 -24.31
N GLY A 167 -13.07 -20.68 -25.04
CA GLY A 167 -13.42 -20.62 -26.47
C GLY A 167 -14.92 -20.65 -26.77
N LYS A 168 -15.80 -20.59 -25.76
CA LYS A 168 -17.26 -20.70 -25.94
C LYS A 168 -17.86 -19.50 -26.64
N GLN A 169 -18.67 -19.71 -27.68
CA GLN A 169 -19.40 -18.67 -28.39
C GLN A 169 -20.53 -18.08 -27.53
N ASN A 170 -21.04 -16.88 -27.89
CA ASN A 170 -22.07 -16.20 -27.09
C ASN A 170 -23.34 -17.05 -26.86
N ARG A 171 -23.73 -17.86 -27.85
CA ARG A 171 -24.87 -18.79 -27.73
C ARG A 171 -24.61 -19.89 -26.69
N GLU A 172 -23.39 -20.42 -26.66
CA GLU A 172 -22.98 -21.45 -25.69
C GLU A 172 -22.86 -20.87 -24.28
N ILE A 173 -22.30 -19.66 -24.15
CA ILE A 173 -22.24 -18.91 -22.88
C ILE A 173 -23.65 -18.62 -22.36
N ALA A 174 -24.56 -18.22 -23.25
CA ALA A 174 -25.96 -17.94 -22.92
C ALA A 174 -26.65 -19.17 -22.35
N SER A 175 -26.50 -20.33 -23.01
CA SER A 175 -27.03 -21.62 -22.53
C SER A 175 -26.44 -21.99 -21.16
N ALA A 176 -25.11 -21.93 -21.01
CA ALA A 176 -24.43 -22.33 -19.77
C ALA A 176 -24.80 -21.46 -18.56
N LEU A 177 -25.15 -20.18 -18.76
CA LEU A 177 -25.47 -19.24 -17.69
C LEU A 177 -26.97 -18.95 -17.55
N SER A 178 -27.83 -19.66 -18.29
CA SER A 178 -29.27 -19.40 -18.36
C SER A 178 -29.59 -17.92 -18.69
N LEU A 179 -28.94 -17.40 -19.73
CA LEU A 179 -29.10 -16.04 -20.25
C LEU A 179 -29.60 -16.06 -21.70
N SER A 180 -30.10 -14.92 -22.17
CA SER A 180 -30.28 -14.72 -23.62
C SER A 180 -28.96 -14.38 -24.31
N GLU A 181 -28.80 -14.75 -25.58
CA GLU A 181 -27.62 -14.37 -26.37
C GLU A 181 -27.48 -12.84 -26.47
N LYS A 182 -28.59 -12.10 -26.52
CA LYS A 182 -28.61 -10.63 -26.49
C LYS A 182 -28.00 -10.08 -25.20
N THR A 183 -28.31 -10.70 -24.06
CA THR A 183 -27.74 -10.32 -22.75
C THR A 183 -26.24 -10.57 -22.73
N VAL A 184 -25.77 -11.71 -23.25
CA VAL A 184 -24.33 -12.00 -23.35
C VAL A 184 -23.62 -11.00 -24.27
N LYS A 185 -24.23 -10.61 -25.40
CA LYS A 185 -23.70 -9.55 -26.27
C LYS A 185 -23.55 -8.22 -25.53
N ALA A 186 -24.55 -7.82 -24.74
CA ALA A 186 -24.46 -6.60 -23.93
C ALA A 186 -23.31 -6.67 -22.91
N TYR A 187 -23.14 -7.80 -22.23
CA TYR A 187 -21.98 -8.01 -21.35
C TYR A 187 -20.66 -7.98 -22.11
N MET A 188 -20.56 -8.57 -23.30
CA MET A 188 -19.36 -8.49 -24.14
C MET A 188 -19.02 -7.05 -24.54
N THR A 189 -20.02 -6.22 -24.84
CA THR A 189 -19.83 -4.79 -25.10
C THR A 189 -19.27 -4.07 -23.87
N ASN A 190 -19.84 -4.34 -22.69
CA ASN A 190 -19.35 -3.76 -21.45
C ASN A 190 -17.93 -4.22 -21.12
N LEU A 191 -17.61 -5.50 -21.34
CA LEU A 191 -16.26 -6.04 -21.18
C LEU A 191 -15.26 -5.41 -22.15
N MET A 192 -15.65 -5.18 -23.41
CA MET A 192 -14.82 -4.47 -24.39
C MET A 192 -14.51 -3.04 -23.95
N LEU A 193 -15.52 -2.30 -23.47
CA LEU A 193 -15.33 -0.96 -22.91
C LEU A 193 -14.41 -0.98 -21.68
N LYS A 194 -14.68 -1.90 -20.75
CA LYS A 194 -13.98 -2.03 -19.47
C LYS A 194 -12.52 -2.44 -19.61
N LEU A 195 -12.21 -3.31 -20.58
CA LEU A 195 -10.86 -3.78 -20.87
C LEU A 195 -10.14 -2.97 -21.96
N HIS A 196 -10.77 -1.88 -22.44
CA HIS A 196 -10.27 -1.08 -23.56
C HIS A 196 -9.95 -1.92 -24.81
N ALA A 197 -10.76 -2.95 -25.07
CA ALA A 197 -10.62 -3.87 -26.18
C ALA A 197 -11.58 -3.49 -27.33
N ARG A 198 -11.11 -3.59 -28.57
CA ARG A 198 -11.87 -3.26 -29.78
C ARG A 198 -12.65 -4.44 -30.35
N ASN A 199 -12.24 -5.65 -29.98
CA ASN A 199 -12.85 -6.88 -30.46
C ASN A 199 -12.74 -7.98 -29.39
N ARG A 200 -13.45 -9.08 -29.63
CA ARG A 200 -13.49 -10.24 -28.74
C ARG A 200 -12.11 -10.86 -28.49
N VAL A 201 -11.23 -10.87 -29.50
CA VAL A 201 -9.88 -11.45 -29.36
C VAL A 201 -9.06 -10.60 -28.40
N GLU A 202 -9.15 -9.27 -28.50
CA GLU A 202 -8.50 -8.36 -27.56
C GLU A 202 -9.06 -8.50 -26.14
N VAL A 203 -10.37 -8.78 -25.97
CA VAL A 203 -10.95 -9.11 -24.65
C VAL A 203 -10.31 -10.37 -24.07
N VAL A 204 -10.13 -11.42 -24.89
CA VAL A 204 -9.46 -12.68 -24.47
C VAL A 204 -8.02 -12.41 -24.04
N ILE A 205 -7.24 -11.69 -24.85
CA ILE A 205 -5.84 -11.36 -24.55
C ILE A 205 -5.75 -10.52 -23.27
N ALA A 206 -6.59 -9.51 -23.12
CA ALA A 206 -6.63 -8.66 -21.92
C ALA A 206 -7.02 -9.46 -20.67
N ALA A 207 -8.03 -10.34 -20.78
CA ALA A 207 -8.47 -11.19 -19.67
C ALA A 207 -7.42 -12.22 -19.25
N GLN A 208 -6.64 -12.77 -20.19
CA GLN A 208 -5.51 -13.67 -19.88
C GLN A 208 -4.41 -12.95 -19.08
N LYS A 209 -4.09 -11.70 -19.41
CA LYS A 209 -3.08 -10.91 -18.66
C LYS A 209 -3.51 -10.60 -17.23
N LEU A 210 -4.82 -10.46 -16.99
CA LEU A 210 -5.38 -10.18 -15.66
C LEU A 210 -5.51 -11.42 -14.76
N ARG A 211 -5.38 -12.62 -15.32
CA ARG A 211 -5.39 -13.89 -14.58
C ARG A 211 -4.08 -14.64 -14.82
N PRO A 212 -3.03 -14.42 -14.02
CA PRO A 212 -1.86 -15.27 -14.07
C PRO A 212 -2.26 -16.73 -13.85
N ALA A 213 -1.66 -17.62 -14.64
CA ALA A 213 -2.00 -19.03 -14.82
C ALA A 213 -1.99 -19.87 -13.54
N ALA A 214 -3.04 -19.75 -12.72
CA ALA A 214 -3.24 -20.53 -11.51
C ALA A 214 -4.71 -20.99 -11.39
N LEU A 215 -5.23 -21.65 -12.43
CA LEU A 215 -6.38 -22.57 -12.35
C LEU A 215 -6.27 -23.52 -13.55
N ASP A 216 -5.24 -24.36 -13.55
CA ASP A 216 -5.29 -25.61 -14.30
C ASP A 216 -5.59 -26.73 -13.31
N ASN A 217 -6.40 -27.68 -13.76
CA ASN A 217 -6.95 -28.86 -13.06
C ASN A 217 -8.26 -28.70 -12.27
N GLY A 218 -9.30 -29.31 -12.84
CA GLY A 218 -10.41 -29.89 -12.09
C GLY A 218 -11.78 -29.31 -12.41
N ASN A 219 -12.37 -29.81 -13.49
CA ASN A 219 -13.78 -30.19 -13.63
C ASN A 219 -14.44 -29.62 -14.90
N LEU A 220 -14.17 -30.27 -16.05
CA LEU A 220 -15.03 -30.16 -17.23
C LEU A 220 -16.02 -31.34 -17.19
N PRO A 221 -17.34 -31.12 -17.27
CA PRO A 221 -18.28 -32.22 -17.50
C PRO A 221 -18.05 -32.84 -18.88
N PRO A 222 -18.30 -34.16 -19.06
CA PRO A 222 -17.96 -34.85 -20.30
C PRO A 222 -18.80 -34.32 -21.47
N ALA A 223 -18.15 -34.22 -22.62
CA ALA A 223 -18.81 -33.92 -23.88
C ALA A 223 -19.81 -35.03 -24.20
N HIS A 224 -21.08 -34.66 -24.43
CA HIS A 224 -22.06 -35.59 -24.96
C HIS A 224 -21.61 -36.05 -26.35
N GLY A 225 -21.24 -37.34 -26.42
CA GLY A 225 -21.01 -38.07 -27.66
C GLY A 225 -22.30 -38.20 -28.46
N GLN A 226 -22.17 -38.03 -29.76
CA GLN A 226 -23.19 -38.32 -30.75
C GLN A 226 -23.51 -39.82 -30.71
N ASP A 227 -24.79 -40.15 -30.61
CA ASP A 227 -25.30 -41.49 -30.87
C ASP A 227 -26.21 -41.40 -32.11
N HIS A 228 -25.66 -41.77 -33.26
CA HIS A 228 -26.44 -42.11 -34.44
C HIS A 228 -26.11 -43.57 -34.76
N ALA A 229 -26.90 -44.47 -34.16
CA ALA A 229 -27.02 -45.84 -34.59
C ALA A 229 -27.85 -45.91 -35.88
N ALA A 230 -27.37 -46.73 -36.79
CA ALA A 230 -28.01 -47.11 -38.03
C ALA A 230 -29.27 -47.95 -37.76
N ASP A 231 -30.27 -47.75 -38.62
CA ASP A 231 -31.12 -48.81 -39.21
C ASP A 231 -31.42 -48.39 -40.66
#